data_AF-A0A3N2DYY6-F1
#
_entry.id   AF-A0A3N2DYY6-F1
#
_cell.length_a   1.000
_cell.length_b   1.000
_cell.length_c   1.000
_cell.angle_alpha   90.00
_cell.angle_beta   90.00
_cell.angle_gamma   90.00
#
_symmetry.space_group_name_H-M   'P 1'
#
loop_
_entity.id
_entity.type
_entity.pdbx_description
1 polymer ?
#
loop_
_entity_poly.entity_id
_entity_poly.type
_entity_poly.pdbx_seq_one_letter_code
_entity_poly.pdbx_strand_id
1 'polypeptide(L)'
;MSMLNQLKTIASVVLLVTLVGCVSAPLQRYAKTGDVLTVPFASIKKDTNGEYIAAEDLTVTIDEAGAALPVKVLATKRVFGQSGHAMDLAAQTDSNLAAYDGQWLAVLQLVDPQTDQPLVLTPGATTLAISSAKLAVANGANRADLSALPIEILAGTATALPAALAAQLGYVDDANYALEIRPSSALTPARVGGLNLVLRYSTVDVDTALLSPLIPDPNVQLIADYSVDNDVTLVKAMVMNASGFVAGLDVSSRQALQAPASVSDLSNIALSFQYSSEQSDWQNLIIIDSDSSYYFDLNGEPIAGVVPVLQRVK
;
A
#
# COMPACT_ATOMS: atom_id res chain seq x y z
N MET A 1 10.80 -13.36 41.49
CA MET A 1 11.42 -12.21 40.79
C MET A 1 11.33 -11.00 41.70
N SER A 2 12.44 -10.28 41.90
CA SER A 2 12.45 -9.13 42.83
C SER A 2 11.55 -8.01 42.29
N MET A 3 10.84 -7.33 43.18
CA MET A 3 9.94 -6.20 42.89
C MET A 3 10.63 -5.11 42.05
N LEU A 4 11.96 -5.00 42.18
CA LEU A 4 12.81 -4.08 41.43
C LEU A 4 12.87 -4.42 39.93
N ASN A 5 12.80 -5.71 39.56
CA ASN A 5 12.81 -6.13 38.16
C ASN A 5 11.45 -5.87 37.49
N GLN A 6 10.34 -6.05 38.21
CA GLN A 6 9.01 -5.71 37.68
C GLN A 6 8.86 -4.21 37.44
N LEU A 7 9.38 -3.37 38.35
CA LEU A 7 9.38 -1.91 38.18
C LEU A 7 10.21 -1.44 36.98
N LYS A 8 11.36 -2.07 36.72
CA LYS A 8 12.18 -1.78 35.54
C LYS A 8 11.45 -2.17 34.25
N THR A 9 10.82 -3.36 34.22
CA THR A 9 10.06 -3.79 33.04
C THR A 9 8.87 -2.88 32.76
N ILE A 10 8.12 -2.48 33.78
CA ILE A 10 6.98 -1.56 33.62
C ILE A 10 7.45 -0.18 33.14
N ALA A 11 8.51 0.36 33.74
CA ALA A 11 9.06 1.66 33.33
C ALA A 11 9.59 1.64 31.89
N SER A 12 10.23 0.55 31.45
CA SER A 12 10.69 0.40 30.07
C SER A 12 9.54 0.25 29.08
N VAL A 13 8.46 -0.46 29.43
CA VAL A 13 7.26 -0.59 28.58
C VAL A 13 6.53 0.74 28.46
N VAL A 14 6.35 1.47 29.56
CA VAL A 14 5.70 2.79 29.54
C VAL A 14 6.52 3.79 28.71
N LEU A 15 7.85 3.80 28.86
CA LEU A 15 8.73 4.67 28.06
C LEU A 15 8.67 4.33 26.57
N LEU A 16 8.64 3.04 26.22
CA LEU A 16 8.53 2.57 24.84
C LEU A 16 7.16 2.94 24.24
N VAL A 17 6.06 2.79 24.99
CA VAL A 17 4.71 3.17 24.56
C VAL A 17 4.61 4.69 24.35
N THR A 18 5.25 5.51 25.19
CA THR A 18 5.25 6.97 25.04
C THR A 18 6.13 7.50 23.91
N LEU A 19 7.17 6.76 23.49
CA LEU A 19 8.08 7.16 22.41
C LEU A 19 7.65 6.60 21.03
N VAL A 20 6.84 5.54 21.00
CA VAL A 20 6.29 4.93 19.77
C VAL A 20 4.91 5.52 19.41
N GLY A 21 4.33 6.34 20.28
CA GLY A 21 3.12 7.10 20.00
C GLY A 21 3.34 8.11 18.87
N CYS A 22 2.63 7.91 17.76
CA CYS A 22 2.61 8.71 16.53
C CYS A 22 3.72 8.42 15.50
N VAL A 23 3.86 7.15 15.11
CA VAL A 23 4.39 6.81 13.77
C VAL A 23 3.21 6.69 12.78
N SER A 24 2.42 7.77 12.64
CA SER A 24 1.70 8.00 11.40
C SER A 24 2.59 8.91 10.54
N ALA A 25 2.63 8.68 9.23
CA ALA A 25 3.29 9.62 8.32
C ALA A 25 2.82 11.04 8.69
N PRO A 26 3.72 12.03 8.87
CA PRO A 26 3.33 13.35 9.35
C PRO A 26 2.29 13.88 8.38
N LEU A 27 1.04 13.93 8.84
CA LEU A 27 -0.06 14.56 8.12
C LEU A 27 0.46 15.94 7.73
N GLN A 28 0.40 16.30 6.45
CA GLN A 28 0.78 17.64 6.02
C GLN A 28 -0.17 18.61 6.70
N ARG A 29 0.30 19.23 7.79
CA ARG A 29 -0.52 20.11 8.65
C ARG A 29 -0.71 21.49 8.06
N TYR A 30 0.02 21.81 7.00
CA TYR A 30 0.04 23.13 6.38
C TYR A 30 -0.15 22.98 4.87
N ALA A 31 -1.00 23.81 4.31
CA ALA A 31 -1.27 23.83 2.87
C ALA A 31 -1.69 25.22 2.42
N LYS A 32 -1.47 25.54 1.14
CA LYS A 32 -2.10 26.65 0.45
C LYS A 32 -3.23 26.14 -0.43
N THR A 33 -4.16 27.01 -0.76
CA THR A 33 -5.14 26.75 -1.82
C THR A 33 -4.46 26.23 -3.10
N GLY A 34 -4.94 25.11 -3.65
CA GLY A 34 -4.38 24.45 -4.83
C GLY A 34 -3.23 23.46 -4.58
N ASP A 35 -2.71 23.36 -3.34
CA ASP A 35 -1.63 22.41 -3.03
C ASP A 35 -2.11 20.97 -3.15
N VAL A 36 -1.14 20.07 -3.40
CA VAL A 36 -1.34 18.62 -3.34
C VAL A 36 -0.92 18.11 -1.97
N LEU A 37 -1.81 17.35 -1.33
CA LEU A 37 -1.64 16.78 -0.01
C LEU A 37 -1.55 15.27 -0.06
N THR A 38 -0.76 14.68 0.84
CA THR A 38 -0.77 13.23 1.10
C THR A 38 -1.27 12.99 2.51
N VAL A 39 -2.44 12.34 2.63
CA VAL A 39 -3.14 12.17 3.91
C VAL A 39 -3.34 10.68 4.20
N PRO A 40 -2.76 10.12 5.28
CA PRO A 40 -3.10 8.78 5.72
C PRO A 40 -4.54 8.73 6.25
N PHE A 41 -5.35 7.78 5.79
CA PHE A 41 -6.78 7.74 6.13
C PHE A 41 -7.30 6.37 6.59
N ALA A 42 -6.57 5.27 6.42
CA ALA A 42 -7.05 3.96 6.86
C ALA A 42 -5.90 2.97 7.05
N SER A 43 -6.08 1.91 7.83
CA SER A 43 -5.24 0.71 7.79
C SER A 43 -5.79 -0.28 6.75
N ILE A 44 -4.90 -0.98 6.06
CA ILE A 44 -5.29 -1.80 4.90
C ILE A 44 -6.22 -2.94 5.33
N LYS A 45 -5.90 -3.73 6.35
CA LYS A 45 -6.76 -4.85 6.75
C LYS A 45 -7.76 -4.41 7.83
N LYS A 46 -7.38 -3.56 8.78
CA LYS A 46 -8.29 -3.19 9.90
C LYS A 46 -9.42 -2.24 9.49
N ASP A 47 -9.16 -1.30 8.58
CA ASP A 47 -10.18 -0.33 8.15
C ASP A 47 -10.89 -0.77 6.88
N THR A 48 -10.25 -1.58 6.03
CA THR A 48 -10.80 -1.92 4.71
C THR A 48 -10.98 -3.42 4.50
N ASN A 49 -10.63 -4.26 5.47
CA ASN A 49 -10.59 -5.72 5.30
C ASN A 49 -9.77 -6.19 4.09
N GLY A 50 -8.75 -5.40 3.71
CA GLY A 50 -7.96 -5.63 2.50
C GLY A 50 -8.67 -5.26 1.20
N GLU A 51 -9.89 -4.71 1.27
CA GLU A 51 -10.62 -4.20 0.11
C GLU A 51 -9.89 -3.00 -0.49
N TYR A 52 -9.91 -2.92 -1.82
CA TYR A 52 -9.33 -1.79 -2.51
C TYR A 52 -10.24 -0.57 -2.45
N ILE A 53 -9.68 0.58 -2.09
CA ILE A 53 -10.33 1.89 -2.09
C ILE A 53 -9.71 2.70 -3.23
N ALA A 54 -10.48 2.98 -4.27
CA ALA A 54 -10.12 3.86 -5.38
C ALA A 54 -10.32 5.34 -5.01
N ALA A 55 -9.87 6.26 -5.86
CA ALA A 55 -10.06 7.69 -5.65
C ALA A 55 -11.56 8.05 -5.63
N GLU A 56 -12.34 7.46 -6.53
CA GLU A 56 -13.79 7.65 -6.63
C GLU A 56 -14.59 7.07 -5.46
N ASP A 57 -13.98 6.15 -4.69
CA ASP A 57 -14.60 5.61 -3.48
C ASP A 57 -14.51 6.58 -2.30
N LEU A 58 -13.68 7.63 -2.39
CA LEU A 58 -13.49 8.63 -1.36
C LEU A 58 -14.32 9.88 -1.63
N THR A 59 -15.06 10.31 -0.60
CA THR A 59 -15.60 11.67 -0.53
C THR A 59 -14.75 12.47 0.44
N VAL A 60 -14.11 13.52 -0.07
CA VAL A 60 -13.26 14.41 0.72
C VAL A 60 -13.77 15.83 0.66
N THR A 61 -13.90 16.45 1.83
CA THR A 61 -14.31 17.85 1.95
C THR A 61 -13.39 18.61 2.90
N ILE A 62 -13.30 19.92 2.72
CA ILE A 62 -12.66 20.84 3.67
C ILE A 62 -13.69 21.81 4.20
N ASP A 63 -13.67 22.07 5.51
CA ASP A 63 -14.54 23.10 6.10
C ASP A 63 -14.01 24.50 5.73
N GLU A 64 -14.89 25.38 5.32
CA GLU A 64 -14.59 26.79 5.09
C GLU A 64 -15.75 27.61 5.64
N ALA A 65 -15.52 28.28 6.77
CA ALA A 65 -16.53 29.08 7.45
C ALA A 65 -17.87 28.34 7.70
N GLY A 66 -17.82 27.04 8.00
CA GLY A 66 -18.99 26.19 8.24
C GLY A 66 -19.64 25.59 6.98
N ALA A 67 -19.05 25.82 5.80
CA ALA A 67 -19.44 25.17 4.56
C ALA A 67 -18.43 24.06 4.20
N ALA A 68 -18.93 22.86 3.93
CA ALA A 68 -18.10 21.77 3.42
C ALA A 68 -17.87 21.93 1.91
N LEU A 69 -16.65 22.28 1.52
CA LEU A 69 -16.24 22.39 0.12
C LEU A 69 -15.64 21.07 -0.36
N PRO A 70 -16.02 20.57 -1.56
CA PRO A 70 -15.46 19.33 -2.09
C PRO A 70 -13.98 19.51 -2.47
N VAL A 71 -13.16 18.51 -2.16
CA VAL A 71 -11.72 18.47 -2.48
C VAL A 71 -11.48 17.37 -3.50
N LYS A 72 -10.68 17.66 -4.53
CA LYS A 72 -10.32 16.66 -5.54
C LYS A 72 -9.43 15.57 -4.94
N VAL A 73 -9.82 14.32 -5.12
CA VAL A 73 -8.99 13.14 -4.84
C VAL A 73 -8.30 12.77 -6.15
N LEU A 74 -6.97 12.85 -6.18
CA LEU A 74 -6.19 12.46 -7.36
C LEU A 74 -6.01 10.94 -7.37
N ALA A 75 -5.55 10.38 -6.26
CA ALA A 75 -5.28 8.95 -6.14
C ALA A 75 -5.39 8.46 -4.71
N THR A 76 -5.53 7.16 -4.55
CA THR A 76 -5.32 6.44 -3.29
C THR A 76 -4.12 5.51 -3.42
N LYS A 77 -3.39 5.31 -2.33
CA LYS A 77 -2.19 4.46 -2.32
C LYS A 77 -2.17 3.60 -1.08
N ARG A 78 -1.77 2.34 -1.27
CA ARG A 78 -1.41 1.45 -0.15
C ARG A 78 0.06 1.59 0.12
N VAL A 79 0.39 1.95 1.35
CA VAL A 79 1.73 1.83 1.92
C VAL A 79 1.66 0.73 2.95
N PHE A 80 2.02 -0.47 2.52
CA PHE A 80 2.00 -1.61 3.41
C PHE A 80 3.09 -1.51 4.51
N GLY A 81 2.93 -2.29 5.58
CA GLY A 81 3.87 -2.29 6.69
C GLY A 81 5.25 -2.81 6.32
N GLN A 82 6.30 -2.12 6.78
CA GLN A 82 7.67 -2.63 6.69
C GLN A 82 7.89 -3.74 7.73
N SER A 83 8.53 -4.82 7.31
CA SER A 83 9.00 -5.88 8.22
C SER A 83 9.95 -5.30 9.28
N GLY A 84 9.60 -5.48 10.55
CA GLY A 84 10.33 -4.90 11.69
C GLY A 84 9.82 -3.53 12.16
N HIS A 85 8.64 -3.10 11.72
CA HIS A 85 8.01 -1.89 12.25
C HIS A 85 7.85 -1.97 13.79
N ALA A 86 8.06 -0.86 14.50
CA ALA A 86 8.03 -0.86 15.98
C ALA A 86 6.69 -1.36 16.55
N MET A 87 5.59 -1.14 15.83
CA MET A 87 4.27 -1.66 16.20
C MET A 87 4.17 -3.19 16.06
N ASP A 88 4.92 -3.82 15.15
CA ASP A 88 4.97 -5.28 15.03
C ASP A 88 5.70 -5.90 16.22
N LEU A 89 6.74 -5.23 16.72
CA LEU A 89 7.44 -5.63 17.94
C LEU A 89 6.58 -5.38 19.18
N ALA A 90 5.91 -4.22 19.26
CA ALA A 90 5.01 -3.89 20.36
C ALA A 90 3.83 -4.88 20.45
N ALA A 91 3.24 -5.26 19.30
CA ALA A 91 2.17 -6.24 19.20
C ALA A 91 2.59 -7.67 19.62
N GLN A 92 3.88 -8.00 19.62
CA GLN A 92 4.37 -9.27 20.18
C GLN A 92 4.36 -9.27 21.71
N THR A 93 4.48 -8.08 22.33
CA THR A 93 4.55 -7.92 23.78
C THR A 93 3.23 -7.50 24.43
N ASP A 94 2.34 -6.87 23.67
CA ASP A 94 1.01 -6.45 24.10
C ASP A 94 -0.05 -6.94 23.11
N SER A 95 -0.87 -7.89 23.54
CA SER A 95 -1.92 -8.49 22.72
C SER A 95 -3.07 -7.53 22.38
N ASN A 96 -3.14 -6.36 23.03
CA ASN A 96 -4.14 -5.33 22.70
C ASN A 96 -3.67 -4.43 21.55
N LEU A 97 -2.38 -4.47 21.21
CA LEU A 97 -1.83 -3.77 20.06
C LEU A 97 -1.84 -4.72 18.87
N ALA A 98 -2.58 -4.37 17.83
CA ALA A 98 -2.53 -5.11 16.59
C ALA A 98 -1.29 -4.70 15.78
N ALA A 99 -0.57 -5.67 15.24
CA ALA A 99 0.60 -5.42 14.39
C ALA A 99 0.23 -4.49 13.21
N TYR A 100 1.24 -3.82 12.68
CA TYR A 100 1.06 -2.87 11.60
C TYR A 100 0.86 -3.61 10.28
N ASP A 101 -0.29 -3.39 9.67
CA ASP A 101 -0.72 -4.05 8.44
C ASP A 101 -0.67 -3.11 7.24
N GLY A 102 -0.01 -1.95 7.42
CA GLY A 102 0.06 -0.88 6.44
C GLY A 102 -1.03 0.17 6.60
N GLN A 103 -0.97 1.16 5.72
CA GLN A 103 -1.87 2.29 5.67
C GLN A 103 -2.27 2.63 4.23
N TRP A 104 -3.47 3.17 4.11
CA TRP A 104 -3.96 3.86 2.95
C TRP A 104 -3.62 5.35 3.06
N LEU A 105 -3.12 5.90 1.97
CA LEU A 105 -2.88 7.32 1.76
C LEU A 105 -3.82 7.82 0.67
N ALA A 106 -4.41 8.99 0.87
CA ALA A 106 -5.11 9.73 -0.17
C ALA A 106 -4.19 10.86 -0.65
N VAL A 107 -4.03 10.98 -1.97
CA VAL A 107 -3.40 12.11 -2.62
C VAL A 107 -4.51 13.06 -3.03
N LEU A 108 -4.57 14.21 -2.37
CA LEU A 108 -5.63 15.21 -2.51
C LEU A 108 -5.08 16.44 -3.19
N GLN A 109 -5.91 17.19 -3.90
CA GLN A 109 -5.56 18.52 -4.36
C GLN A 109 -6.64 19.50 -3.89
N LEU A 110 -6.21 20.63 -3.29
CA LEU A 110 -7.11 21.67 -2.77
C LEU A 110 -7.71 22.54 -3.90
N VAL A 111 -8.36 21.87 -4.85
CA VAL A 111 -9.10 22.41 -5.98
C VAL A 111 -10.52 21.83 -5.98
N ASP A 112 -11.45 22.55 -6.60
CA ASP A 112 -12.79 22.05 -6.85
C ASP A 112 -12.73 20.92 -7.91
N PRO A 113 -13.30 19.73 -7.65
CA PRO A 113 -13.15 18.57 -8.52
C PRO A 113 -13.90 18.69 -9.86
N GLN A 114 -14.83 19.64 -10.01
CA GLN A 114 -15.58 19.84 -11.25
C GLN A 114 -14.93 20.86 -12.17
N THR A 115 -14.27 21.87 -11.59
CA THR A 115 -13.73 23.01 -12.35
C THR A 115 -12.20 23.04 -12.40
N ASP A 116 -11.53 22.20 -11.59
CA ASP A 116 -10.08 22.21 -11.36
C ASP A 116 -9.53 23.58 -10.93
N GLN A 117 -10.40 24.47 -10.47
CA GLN A 117 -9.98 25.76 -9.94
C GLN A 117 -9.59 25.63 -8.47
N PRO A 118 -8.53 26.34 -8.02
CA PRO A 118 -8.14 26.34 -6.62
C PRO A 118 -9.29 26.78 -5.70
N LEU A 119 -9.50 26.05 -4.60
CA LEU A 119 -10.54 26.36 -3.61
C LEU A 119 -10.28 27.71 -2.94
N VAL A 120 -11.28 28.57 -2.83
CA VAL A 120 -11.14 29.84 -2.09
C VAL A 120 -11.22 29.54 -0.59
N LEU A 121 -10.05 29.44 0.06
CA LEU A 121 -9.93 29.09 1.47
C LEU A 121 -9.35 30.27 2.26
N THR A 122 -9.90 30.51 3.46
CA THR A 122 -9.39 31.57 4.35
C THR A 122 -8.15 31.07 5.08
N PRO A 123 -7.05 31.84 5.16
CA PRO A 123 -5.89 31.45 5.95
C PRO A 123 -6.24 31.24 7.42
N GLY A 124 -5.82 30.13 7.99
CA GLY A 124 -6.12 29.74 9.37
C GLY A 124 -6.34 28.24 9.55
N ALA A 125 -6.65 27.84 10.77
CA ALA A 125 -6.96 26.46 11.09
C ALA A 125 -8.33 26.06 10.53
N THR A 126 -8.40 24.88 9.92
CA THR A 126 -9.62 24.24 9.45
C THR A 126 -9.52 22.71 9.57
N THR A 127 -10.53 21.99 9.08
CA THR A 127 -10.60 20.53 9.11
C THR A 127 -10.89 19.95 7.73
N LEU A 128 -10.25 18.83 7.43
CA LEU A 128 -10.55 17.94 6.32
C LEU A 128 -11.40 16.77 6.82
N ALA A 129 -12.42 16.41 6.07
CA ALA A 129 -13.19 15.19 6.30
C ALA A 129 -12.96 14.21 5.14
N ILE A 130 -12.68 12.95 5.45
CA ILE A 130 -12.54 11.85 4.50
C ILE A 130 -13.57 10.78 4.87
N SER A 131 -14.35 10.33 3.90
CA SER A 131 -15.32 9.27 4.07
C SER A 131 -15.36 8.32 2.88
N SER A 132 -15.76 7.08 3.13
CA SER A 132 -15.99 6.06 2.10
C SER A 132 -16.89 4.97 2.65
N ALA A 133 -17.74 4.39 1.79
CA ALA A 133 -18.57 3.25 2.14
C ALA A 133 -17.75 1.96 2.40
N LYS A 134 -16.50 1.92 1.90
CA LYS A 134 -15.56 0.79 2.07
C LYS A 134 -14.77 0.84 3.36
N LEU A 135 -14.90 1.93 4.13
CA LEU A 135 -14.29 2.04 5.45
C LEU A 135 -15.19 1.37 6.50
N ALA A 136 -14.62 0.42 7.23
CA ALA A 136 -15.26 -0.17 8.40
C ALA A 136 -15.52 0.91 9.45
N VAL A 137 -16.67 0.84 10.10
CA VAL A 137 -17.05 1.76 11.18
C VAL A 137 -15.96 1.75 12.27
N ALA A 138 -15.42 2.92 12.58
CA ALA A 138 -14.32 3.08 13.51
C ALA A 138 -14.68 2.55 14.90
N ASN A 139 -14.12 1.41 15.29
CA ASN A 139 -14.23 0.84 16.63
C ASN A 139 -12.82 0.74 17.23
N GLY A 140 -12.32 1.83 17.82
CA GLY A 140 -11.06 1.82 18.56
C GLY A 140 -10.57 3.20 18.98
N ALA A 141 -10.04 3.31 20.21
CA ALA A 141 -9.57 4.56 20.82
C ALA A 141 -8.31 5.18 20.18
N ASN A 142 -7.68 4.49 19.23
CA ASN A 142 -6.38 4.86 18.67
C ASN A 142 -6.43 5.17 17.16
N ARG A 143 -7.61 5.50 16.63
CA ARG A 143 -7.79 5.90 15.22
C ARG A 143 -7.91 7.41 15.10
N ALA A 144 -7.37 7.95 14.00
CA ALA A 144 -7.62 9.34 13.64
C ALA A 144 -9.12 9.52 13.34
N ASP A 145 -9.71 10.61 13.81
CA ASP A 145 -11.05 11.00 13.44
C ASP A 145 -11.04 11.56 12.02
N LEU A 146 -11.42 10.71 11.06
CA LEU A 146 -11.45 11.08 9.65
C LEU A 146 -12.51 12.12 9.33
N SER A 147 -13.46 12.40 10.23
CA SER A 147 -14.46 13.44 10.02
C SER A 147 -13.96 14.85 10.32
N ALA A 148 -12.81 14.98 10.98
CA ALA A 148 -12.27 16.27 11.42
C ALA A 148 -10.72 16.25 11.51
N LEU A 149 -10.04 15.94 10.41
CA LEU A 149 -8.58 15.96 10.32
C LEU A 149 -8.07 17.41 10.32
N PRO A 150 -7.30 17.84 11.33
CA PRO A 150 -6.88 19.24 11.42
C PRO A 150 -5.83 19.60 10.37
N ILE A 151 -6.01 20.76 9.73
CA ILE A 151 -5.07 21.35 8.77
C ILE A 151 -5.06 22.88 8.93
N GLU A 152 -3.94 23.52 8.63
CA GLU A 152 -3.79 24.97 8.63
C GLU A 152 -3.56 25.49 7.20
N ILE A 153 -4.45 26.35 6.74
CA ILE A 153 -4.36 27.02 5.45
C ILE A 153 -3.44 28.24 5.58
N LEU A 154 -2.38 28.25 4.78
CA LEU A 154 -1.46 29.36 4.64
C LEU A 154 -1.96 30.33 3.57
N ALA A 155 -1.59 31.60 3.70
CA ALA A 155 -1.91 32.60 2.70
C ALA A 155 -1.27 32.30 1.34
N GLY A 156 -2.02 32.59 0.28
CA GLY A 156 -1.61 32.47 -1.11
C GLY A 156 -2.13 31.21 -1.80
N THR A 157 -1.78 31.07 -3.08
CA THR A 157 -2.08 29.89 -3.88
C THR A 157 -0.81 29.08 -4.10
N ALA A 158 -0.98 27.77 -4.28
CA ALA A 158 0.08 26.89 -4.71
C ALA A 158 0.73 27.40 -5.99
N THR A 159 2.06 27.32 -6.05
CA THR A 159 2.76 27.36 -7.34
C THR A 159 2.54 26.02 -8.03
N ALA A 160 2.59 26.01 -9.37
CA ALA A 160 2.54 24.77 -10.13
C ALA A 160 3.49 23.72 -9.53
N LEU A 161 3.03 22.46 -9.47
CA LEU A 161 3.82 21.36 -8.93
C LEU A 161 5.19 21.32 -9.63
N PRO A 162 6.29 21.10 -8.88
CA PRO A 162 7.59 20.86 -9.50
C PRO A 162 7.45 19.76 -10.55
N ALA A 163 8.02 19.94 -11.74
CA ALA A 163 7.85 19.00 -12.86
C ALA A 163 8.19 17.54 -12.48
N ALA A 164 9.15 17.34 -11.57
CA ALA A 164 9.50 16.03 -11.05
C ALA A 164 8.38 15.40 -10.21
N LEU A 165 7.70 16.19 -9.36
CA LEU A 165 6.56 15.73 -8.58
C LEU A 165 5.34 15.53 -9.47
N ALA A 166 5.11 16.41 -10.45
CA ALA A 166 4.07 16.23 -11.46
C ALA A 166 4.30 14.96 -12.30
N ALA A 167 5.55 14.67 -12.69
CA ALA A 167 5.89 13.44 -13.39
C ALA A 167 5.68 12.22 -12.50
N GLN A 168 6.15 12.27 -11.24
CA GLN A 168 5.93 11.20 -10.27
C GLN A 168 4.43 10.97 -10.03
N LEU A 169 3.64 12.04 -9.93
CA LEU A 169 2.20 11.95 -9.86
C LEU A 169 1.62 11.40 -11.16
N GLY A 170 2.11 11.75 -12.35
CA GLY A 170 1.68 11.15 -13.62
C GLY A 170 1.92 9.63 -13.70
N TYR A 171 3.07 9.14 -13.21
CA TYR A 171 3.31 7.70 -13.04
C TYR A 171 2.31 7.02 -12.08
N VAL A 172 1.68 7.81 -11.21
CA VAL A 172 0.85 7.41 -10.07
C VAL A 172 -0.65 7.65 -10.31
N ASP A 173 -1.01 8.57 -11.21
CA ASP A 173 -2.34 9.10 -11.56
C ASP A 173 -2.89 8.42 -12.84
N ASP A 174 -2.01 7.91 -13.72
CA ASP A 174 -2.47 6.96 -14.71
C ASP A 174 -3.02 5.74 -13.99
N ALA A 175 -4.25 5.38 -14.35
CA ALA A 175 -5.05 4.23 -13.93
C ALA A 175 -4.37 2.88 -14.26
N ASN A 176 -3.12 2.74 -13.84
CA ASN A 176 -2.25 1.60 -14.04
C ASN A 176 -2.81 0.49 -13.17
N TYR A 177 -3.59 -0.38 -13.81
CA TYR A 177 -3.99 -1.64 -13.24
C TYR A 177 -2.73 -2.36 -12.76
N ALA A 178 -2.58 -2.46 -11.44
CA ALA A 178 -1.62 -3.38 -10.88
C ALA A 178 -2.17 -4.79 -11.10
N LEU A 179 -1.35 -5.72 -11.59
CA LEU A 179 -1.68 -7.12 -11.51
C LEU A 179 -0.86 -7.70 -10.36
N GLU A 180 -1.56 -8.22 -9.37
CA GLU A 180 -0.92 -8.98 -8.30
C GLU A 180 -0.60 -10.37 -8.83
N ILE A 181 0.59 -10.88 -8.52
CA ILE A 181 0.91 -12.28 -8.80
C ILE A 181 0.46 -13.12 -7.61
N ARG A 182 -0.41 -14.08 -7.87
CA ARG A 182 -1.00 -14.95 -6.86
C ARG A 182 -0.81 -16.42 -7.21
N PRO A 183 -0.85 -17.32 -6.21
CA PRO A 183 -0.87 -18.74 -6.47
C PRO A 183 -2.24 -19.13 -7.06
N SER A 184 -2.24 -20.06 -8.01
CA SER A 184 -3.44 -20.60 -8.69
C SER A 184 -4.46 -21.24 -7.76
N SER A 185 -4.02 -21.65 -6.57
CA SER A 185 -4.84 -22.26 -5.53
C SER A 185 -4.41 -21.75 -4.16
N ALA A 186 -5.31 -21.83 -3.18
CA ALA A 186 -4.97 -21.55 -1.80
C ALA A 186 -3.77 -22.41 -1.36
N LEU A 187 -2.69 -21.75 -0.99
CA LEU A 187 -1.54 -22.41 -0.37
C LEU A 187 -1.95 -22.87 1.02
N THR A 188 -2.40 -24.12 1.15
CA THR A 188 -2.52 -24.77 2.46
C THR A 188 -1.12 -24.95 3.05
N PRO A 189 -0.93 -24.72 4.36
CA PRO A 189 -0.08 -23.68 4.97
C PRO A 189 1.45 -23.88 4.78
N ALA A 190 1.88 -24.07 3.53
CA ALA A 190 3.28 -24.13 3.18
C ALA A 190 3.82 -22.70 3.01
N ARG A 191 4.77 -22.32 3.87
CA ARG A 191 5.64 -21.18 3.60
C ARG A 191 6.36 -21.46 2.29
N VAL A 192 6.24 -20.57 1.32
CA VAL A 192 6.96 -20.68 0.04
C VAL A 192 8.26 -19.89 0.14
N GLY A 193 9.37 -20.39 -0.39
CA GLY A 193 10.63 -19.66 -0.43
C GLY A 193 10.61 -18.51 -1.43
N GLY A 194 9.77 -18.62 -2.46
CA GLY A 194 9.65 -17.59 -3.48
C GLY A 194 8.94 -18.05 -4.75
N LEU A 195 9.19 -17.29 -5.81
CA LEU A 195 8.57 -17.42 -7.13
C LEU A 195 9.63 -17.30 -8.23
N ASN A 196 9.64 -18.25 -9.15
CA ASN A 196 10.24 -18.07 -10.47
C ASN A 196 9.12 -17.73 -11.46
N LEU A 197 9.26 -16.61 -12.16
CA LEU A 197 8.26 -16.08 -13.08
C LEU A 197 8.88 -15.85 -14.45
N VAL A 198 8.25 -16.41 -15.47
CA VAL A 198 8.54 -16.12 -16.87
C VAL A 198 7.25 -15.67 -17.51
N LEU A 199 7.23 -14.44 -18.02
CA LEU A 199 6.08 -13.90 -18.73
C LEU A 199 6.50 -13.14 -19.97
N ARG A 200 5.58 -13.02 -20.91
CA ARG A 200 5.76 -12.24 -22.13
C ARG A 200 4.59 -11.31 -22.35
N TYR A 201 4.87 -10.15 -22.94
CA TYR A 201 3.85 -9.20 -23.35
C TYR A 201 4.27 -8.49 -24.64
N SER A 202 3.27 -8.01 -25.40
CA SER A 202 3.46 -7.20 -26.59
C SER A 202 3.77 -5.76 -26.21
N THR A 203 4.86 -5.18 -26.73
CA THR A 203 5.21 -3.77 -26.52
C THR A 203 4.34 -2.82 -27.34
N VAL A 204 3.53 -3.35 -28.27
CA VAL A 204 2.51 -2.58 -29.01
C VAL A 204 1.32 -2.29 -28.10
N ASP A 205 1.01 -3.22 -27.19
CA ASP A 205 -0.19 -3.16 -26.34
C ASP A 205 0.12 -2.76 -24.88
N VAL A 206 1.37 -2.94 -24.46
CA VAL A 206 1.86 -2.64 -23.11
C VAL A 206 3.14 -1.81 -23.24
N ASP A 207 3.06 -0.53 -22.89
CA ASP A 207 4.19 0.41 -23.03
C ASP A 207 5.35 0.00 -22.12
N THR A 208 5.06 -0.41 -20.88
CA THR A 208 6.07 -0.92 -19.94
C THR A 208 5.42 -1.80 -18.88
N ALA A 209 6.00 -2.98 -18.62
CA ALA A 209 5.73 -3.76 -17.41
C ALA A 209 6.93 -3.67 -16.47
N LEU A 210 6.70 -3.22 -15.24
CA LEU A 210 7.70 -3.23 -14.19
C LEU A 210 7.26 -4.17 -13.08
N LEU A 211 8.03 -5.24 -12.88
CA LEU A 211 7.92 -6.05 -11.68
C LEU A 211 8.55 -5.26 -10.53
N SER A 212 7.78 -5.04 -9.47
CA SER A 212 8.23 -4.31 -8.29
C SER A 212 7.67 -4.98 -7.05
N PRO A 213 8.46 -5.10 -5.96
CA PRO A 213 7.86 -5.38 -4.67
C PRO A 213 6.95 -4.18 -4.32
N LEU A 214 5.70 -4.45 -3.96
CA LEU A 214 4.77 -3.43 -3.48
C LEU A 214 5.24 -2.82 -2.16
N ILE A 215 6.02 -3.60 -1.40
CA ILE A 215 6.67 -3.16 -0.16
C ILE A 215 8.17 -3.36 -0.30
N PRO A 216 8.99 -2.33 -0.08
CA PRO A 216 10.40 -2.52 0.22
C PRO A 216 10.54 -3.37 1.50
N ASP A 217 10.68 -4.68 1.33
CA ASP A 217 10.96 -5.62 2.41
C ASP A 217 12.44 -6.01 2.30
N PRO A 218 13.29 -5.68 3.29
CA PRO A 218 14.71 -6.02 3.24
C PRO A 218 14.98 -7.53 3.20
N ASN A 219 13.98 -8.37 3.51
CA ASN A 219 14.08 -9.83 3.42
C ASN A 219 13.65 -10.38 2.05
N VAL A 220 13.05 -9.54 1.21
CA VAL A 220 12.62 -9.91 -0.14
C VAL A 220 13.66 -9.45 -1.14
N GLN A 221 14.16 -10.40 -1.93
CA GLN A 221 15.04 -10.13 -3.06
C GLN A 221 14.25 -10.32 -4.35
N LEU A 222 14.32 -9.33 -5.23
CA LEU A 222 13.80 -9.40 -6.59
C LEU A 222 14.97 -9.30 -7.57
N ILE A 223 15.10 -10.29 -8.43
CA ILE A 223 16.02 -10.30 -9.56
C ILE A 223 15.14 -10.39 -10.81
N ALA A 224 15.28 -9.45 -11.73
CA ALA A 224 14.52 -9.45 -12.97
C ALA A 224 15.43 -9.13 -14.15
N ASP A 225 15.23 -9.86 -15.23
CA ASP A 225 15.85 -9.66 -16.53
C ASP A 225 14.75 -9.39 -17.57
N TYR A 226 15.00 -8.38 -18.40
CA TYR A 226 14.06 -7.92 -19.43
C TYR A 226 14.77 -8.01 -20.78
N SER A 227 14.16 -8.73 -21.72
CA SER A 227 14.66 -8.85 -23.09
C SER A 227 13.54 -8.55 -24.07
N VAL A 228 13.86 -7.87 -25.16
CA VAL A 228 12.89 -7.47 -26.19
C VAL A 228 13.30 -8.07 -27.52
N ASP A 229 12.36 -8.75 -28.18
CA ASP A 229 12.52 -9.30 -29.53
C ASP A 229 11.21 -9.18 -30.31
N ASN A 230 11.27 -8.61 -31.52
CA ASN A 230 10.12 -8.43 -32.43
C ASN A 230 8.84 -7.95 -31.74
N ASP A 231 8.91 -6.81 -31.04
CA ASP A 231 7.79 -6.20 -30.30
C ASP A 231 7.20 -7.07 -29.17
N VAL A 232 7.91 -8.11 -28.75
CA VAL A 232 7.58 -8.92 -27.58
C VAL A 232 8.66 -8.71 -26.51
N THR A 233 8.24 -8.30 -25.32
CA THR A 233 9.11 -8.31 -24.14
C THR A 233 8.95 -9.61 -23.39
N LEU A 234 10.06 -10.29 -23.13
CA LEU A 234 10.17 -11.42 -22.21
C LEU A 234 10.77 -10.95 -20.89
N VAL A 235 10.04 -11.21 -19.81
CA VAL A 235 10.48 -10.95 -18.43
C VAL A 235 10.79 -12.27 -17.76
N LYS A 236 12.00 -12.41 -17.23
CA LYS A 236 12.39 -13.51 -16.35
C LYS A 236 12.69 -12.93 -14.99
N ALA A 237 11.94 -13.34 -13.99
CA ALA A 237 12.09 -12.84 -12.64
C ALA A 237 12.14 -13.94 -11.61
N MET A 238 12.94 -13.71 -10.58
CA MET A 238 13.00 -14.53 -9.39
C MET A 238 12.77 -13.63 -8.18
N VAL A 239 11.77 -13.99 -7.39
CA VAL A 239 11.50 -13.34 -6.10
C VAL A 239 11.76 -14.35 -4.99
N MET A 240 12.49 -13.93 -3.97
CA MET A 240 12.95 -14.81 -2.90
C MET A 240 12.78 -14.15 -1.54
N ASN A 241 12.41 -14.92 -0.53
CA ASN A 241 12.55 -14.55 0.86
C ASN A 241 13.07 -15.75 1.65
N ALA A 242 14.23 -15.59 2.31
CA ALA A 242 14.85 -16.66 3.09
C ALA A 242 13.97 -17.14 4.28
N SER A 243 13.09 -16.27 4.78
CA SER A 243 12.10 -16.61 5.81
C SER A 243 10.77 -17.08 5.23
N GLY A 244 10.60 -16.92 3.92
CA GLY A 244 9.45 -17.34 3.14
C GLY A 244 8.32 -16.33 3.05
N PHE A 245 7.34 -16.69 2.22
CA PHE A 245 6.07 -16.01 2.05
C PHE A 245 4.94 -16.90 2.55
N VAL A 246 3.89 -16.27 3.07
CA VAL A 246 2.61 -16.91 3.39
C VAL A 246 1.52 -16.13 2.70
N ALA A 247 0.70 -16.80 1.89
CA ALA A 247 -0.42 -16.14 1.22
C ALA A 247 -1.48 -15.70 2.25
N GLY A 248 -1.89 -14.43 2.18
CA GLY A 248 -2.89 -13.89 3.10
C GLY A 248 -2.36 -13.70 4.52
N LEU A 249 -1.05 -13.61 4.70
CA LEU A 249 -0.42 -13.32 5.98
C LEU A 249 -0.85 -11.94 6.50
N ASP A 250 -1.76 -11.96 7.45
CA ASP A 250 -2.17 -10.83 8.26
C ASP A 250 -1.64 -10.98 9.70
N VAL A 251 -2.03 -10.04 10.56
CA VAL A 251 -1.63 -10.04 11.97
C VAL A 251 -2.09 -11.31 12.67
N SER A 252 -3.35 -11.69 12.47
CA SER A 252 -3.99 -12.81 13.17
C SER A 252 -3.39 -14.16 12.75
N SER A 253 -3.20 -14.35 11.46
CA SER A 253 -2.55 -15.52 10.88
C SER A 253 -1.06 -15.57 11.22
N ARG A 254 -0.34 -14.43 11.23
CA ARG A 254 1.06 -14.38 11.69
C ARG A 254 1.20 -14.82 13.14
N GLN A 255 0.32 -14.35 14.02
CA GLN A 255 0.28 -14.77 15.42
C GLN A 255 -0.07 -16.25 15.57
N ALA A 256 -1.13 -16.71 14.88
CA ALA A 256 -1.56 -18.12 14.91
C ALA A 256 -0.47 -19.07 14.40
N LEU A 257 0.27 -18.66 13.37
CA LEU A 257 1.36 -19.43 12.77
C LEU A 257 2.71 -19.26 13.49
N GLN A 258 2.78 -18.38 14.51
CA GLN A 258 4.02 -17.96 15.16
C GLN A 258 5.12 -17.62 14.14
N ALA A 259 4.74 -16.94 13.05
CA ALA A 259 5.65 -16.63 11.97
C ALA A 259 6.54 -15.42 12.34
N PRO A 260 7.87 -15.49 12.12
CA PRO A 260 8.75 -14.37 12.42
C PRO A 260 8.42 -13.15 11.54
N ALA A 261 8.81 -11.96 12.00
CA ALA A 261 8.55 -10.70 11.29
C ALA A 261 9.22 -10.62 9.90
N SER A 262 10.20 -11.48 9.64
CA SER A 262 10.87 -11.63 8.35
C SER A 262 10.04 -12.42 7.32
N VAL A 263 8.93 -13.06 7.71
CA VAL A 263 7.97 -13.68 6.78
C VAL A 263 7.05 -12.62 6.18
N SER A 264 6.96 -12.62 4.86
CA SER A 264 6.18 -11.63 4.08
C SER A 264 4.84 -12.22 3.62
N ASP A 265 3.86 -11.36 3.35
CA ASP A 265 2.66 -11.78 2.60
C ASP A 265 3.06 -11.97 1.13
N LEU A 266 2.51 -12.99 0.48
CA LEU A 266 2.75 -13.23 -0.94
C LEU A 266 2.19 -12.10 -1.81
N SER A 267 1.16 -11.39 -1.31
CA SER A 267 0.61 -10.20 -1.97
C SER A 267 1.58 -9.02 -2.05
N ASN A 268 2.76 -9.11 -1.42
CA ASN A 268 3.77 -8.05 -1.45
C ASN A 268 4.49 -7.93 -2.80
N ILE A 269 4.18 -8.83 -3.74
CA ILE A 269 4.75 -8.83 -5.09
C ILE A 269 3.64 -8.47 -6.07
N ALA A 270 3.82 -7.40 -6.84
CA ALA A 270 2.92 -7.07 -7.94
C ALA A 270 3.70 -6.69 -9.20
N LEU A 271 3.07 -6.87 -10.35
CA LEU A 271 3.47 -6.17 -11.55
C LEU A 271 2.68 -4.87 -11.65
N SER A 272 3.41 -3.79 -11.82
CA SER A 272 2.85 -2.53 -12.28
C SER A 272 3.04 -2.45 -13.79
N PHE A 273 1.99 -2.07 -14.50
CA PHE A 273 2.03 -1.91 -15.95
C PHE A 273 1.58 -0.51 -16.31
N GLN A 274 2.22 0.05 -17.32
CA GLN A 274 1.70 1.17 -18.08
C GLN A 274 1.14 0.63 -19.38
N TYR A 275 -0.16 0.85 -19.58
CA TYR A 275 -0.86 0.50 -20.81
C TYR A 275 -1.24 1.79 -21.54
N SER A 276 -1.12 1.78 -22.85
CA SER A 276 -1.53 2.90 -23.70
C SER A 276 -3.06 3.02 -23.87
N SER A 277 -3.84 2.05 -23.37
CA SER A 277 -5.30 2.07 -23.47
C SER A 277 -6.01 1.32 -22.34
N GLU A 278 -7.26 1.72 -22.04
CA GLU A 278 -8.16 1.12 -21.02
C GLU A 278 -8.61 -0.33 -21.33
N GLN A 279 -7.77 -1.15 -21.99
CA GLN A 279 -8.22 -2.46 -22.46
C GLN A 279 -8.55 -3.40 -21.30
N SER A 280 -9.74 -3.97 -21.38
CA SER A 280 -10.30 -4.94 -20.43
C SER A 280 -9.66 -6.33 -20.55
N ASP A 281 -8.75 -6.54 -21.50
CA ASP A 281 -8.25 -7.85 -21.93
C ASP A 281 -6.77 -8.10 -21.60
N TRP A 282 -6.27 -7.55 -20.50
CA TRP A 282 -4.88 -7.76 -20.04
C TRP A 282 -4.47 -9.24 -19.95
N GLN A 283 -5.43 -10.16 -19.77
CA GLN A 283 -5.22 -11.61 -19.69
C GLN A 283 -4.69 -12.19 -21.01
N ASN A 284 -5.04 -11.58 -22.14
CA ASN A 284 -4.55 -11.98 -23.45
C ASN A 284 -3.28 -11.24 -23.86
N LEU A 285 -3.00 -10.09 -23.24
CA LEU A 285 -1.81 -9.27 -23.51
C LEU A 285 -0.57 -9.74 -22.76
N ILE A 286 -0.77 -10.30 -21.56
CA ILE A 286 0.32 -10.75 -20.69
C ILE A 286 0.17 -12.25 -20.47
N ILE A 287 1.11 -13.00 -21.03
CA ILE A 287 1.08 -14.45 -21.01
C ILE A 287 2.18 -14.93 -20.06
N ILE A 288 1.77 -15.55 -18.95
CA ILE A 288 2.67 -16.34 -18.10
C ILE A 288 3.01 -17.63 -18.84
N ASP A 289 4.30 -17.94 -18.96
CA ASP A 289 4.76 -19.26 -19.35
C ASP A 289 4.61 -20.20 -18.15
N SER A 290 3.52 -20.97 -18.12
CA SER A 290 3.18 -21.86 -17.00
C SER A 290 4.16 -23.02 -16.81
N ASP A 291 4.91 -23.39 -17.85
CA ASP A 291 5.87 -24.50 -17.77
C ASP A 291 7.19 -24.03 -17.17
N SER A 292 7.53 -22.75 -17.39
CA SER A 292 8.74 -22.12 -16.85
C SER A 292 8.49 -21.35 -15.54
N SER A 293 7.24 -21.14 -15.13
CA SER A 293 6.88 -20.35 -13.95
C SER A 293 6.34 -21.22 -12.82
N TYR A 294 6.93 -21.10 -11.63
CA TYR A 294 6.59 -21.96 -10.49
C TYR A 294 6.91 -21.27 -9.17
N TYR A 295 6.15 -21.62 -8.14
CA TYR A 295 6.54 -21.35 -6.76
C TYR A 295 7.54 -22.40 -6.29
N PHE A 296 8.47 -22.02 -5.43
CA PHE A 296 9.41 -22.93 -4.81
C PHE A 296 9.37 -22.84 -3.29
N ASP A 297 9.72 -23.93 -2.60
CA ASP A 297 9.77 -24.03 -1.15
C ASP A 297 11.02 -23.34 -0.56
N LEU A 298 11.22 -23.41 0.76
CA LEU A 298 12.39 -22.79 1.41
C LEU A 298 13.73 -23.47 1.06
N ASN A 299 13.69 -24.66 0.46
CA ASN A 299 14.87 -25.38 -0.02
C ASN A 299 15.17 -25.08 -1.49
N GLY A 300 14.30 -24.34 -2.18
CA GLY A 300 14.41 -24.03 -3.60
C GLY A 300 13.75 -25.07 -4.51
N GLU A 301 13.03 -26.04 -3.97
CA GLU A 301 12.35 -27.08 -4.74
C GLU A 301 11.01 -26.59 -5.27
N PRO A 302 10.67 -26.81 -6.56
CA PRO A 302 9.37 -26.43 -7.11
C PRO A 302 8.20 -27.08 -6.36
N ILE A 303 7.17 -26.29 -6.07
CA ILE A 303 5.95 -26.76 -5.41
C ILE A 303 4.99 -27.27 -6.49
N ALA A 304 4.81 -28.58 -6.55
CA ALA A 304 3.96 -29.22 -7.55
C ALA A 304 2.51 -28.72 -7.48
N GLY A 305 1.94 -28.40 -8.65
CA GLY A 305 0.53 -28.01 -8.78
C GLY A 305 0.20 -26.58 -8.37
N VAL A 306 1.19 -25.76 -8.00
CA VAL A 306 1.00 -24.34 -7.69
C VAL A 306 1.69 -23.50 -8.75
N VAL A 307 0.90 -22.84 -9.60
CA VAL A 307 1.40 -21.96 -10.65
C VAL A 307 1.05 -20.51 -10.36
N PRO A 308 1.87 -19.54 -10.78
CA PRO A 308 1.52 -18.14 -10.68
C PRO A 308 0.38 -17.80 -11.63
N VAL A 309 -0.58 -17.06 -11.12
CA VAL A 309 -1.67 -16.44 -11.88
C VAL A 309 -1.62 -14.94 -11.64
N LEU A 310 -2.02 -14.18 -12.66
CA LEU A 310 -2.21 -12.75 -12.52
C LEU A 310 -3.64 -12.50 -12.05
N GLN A 311 -3.78 -11.58 -11.10
CA GLN A 311 -5.08 -11.06 -10.70
C GLN A 311 -5.04 -9.55 -10.80
N ARG A 312 -6.01 -8.97 -11.50
CA ARG A 312 -6.19 -7.52 -11.50
C ARG A 312 -6.55 -7.05 -10.10
N VAL A 313 -5.72 -6.17 -9.56
CA VAL A 313 -6.03 -5.33 -8.41
C VAL A 313 -6.22 -3.94 -8.99
N LYS A 314 -7.49 -3.55 -9.16
CA LYS A 314 -7.81 -2.15 -9.46
C LYS A 314 -7.43 -1.32 -8.26
#